data_AF-A0A6A5GBF2-F1
#
_entry.id   AF-A0A6A5GBF2-F1
#
_cell.length_a   1.000
_cell.length_b   1.000
_cell.length_c   1.000
_cell.angle_alpha   90.00
_cell.angle_beta   90.00
_cell.angle_gamma   90.00
#
_symmetry.space_group_name_H-M   'P 1'
#
loop_
_entity.id
_entity.type
_entity.pdbx_description
1 polymer ?
#
loop_
_entity_poly.entity_id
_entity_poly.type
_entity_poly.pdbx_seq_one_letter_code
_entity_poly.pdbx_strand_id
1 'polypeptide(L)'
;MENHTAIRLIRDFICNWSYHIQSSSLLLKCVFRFTLAKYPNGPEIWKHYFRLILILTLLYSCLATIPYCVVSIDDPGKNVYSIFMNIETSIYFVLTISIGYFTQRELKCRSSQIMASIKKMNRYLLFDLSIHFIVFLGVLLPAFVLPSLEKFMKTHIMMSLVDLVALTPSYILIICDNNIRNLIRCKKKTVIQVLPSDINSTFK
;
A
#
# COMPACT_ATOMS: atom_id res chain seq x y z
N MET A 1 33.57 -9.28 10.42
CA MET A 1 32.46 -8.77 11.26
C MET A 1 31.73 -7.60 10.58
N GLU A 2 32.45 -6.63 9.99
CA GLU A 2 31.86 -5.47 9.28
C GLU A 2 30.96 -5.81 8.09
N ASN A 3 31.33 -6.79 7.24
CA ASN A 3 30.50 -7.20 6.10
C ASN A 3 29.10 -7.71 6.50
N HIS A 4 28.98 -8.36 7.67
CA HIS A 4 27.67 -8.83 8.15
C HIS A 4 26.78 -7.68 8.62
N THR A 5 27.35 -6.58 9.11
CA THR A 5 26.60 -5.39 9.53
C THR A 5 26.09 -4.62 8.32
N ALA A 6 26.91 -4.43 7.28
CA ALA A 6 26.51 -3.73 6.05
C ALA A 6 25.39 -4.47 5.29
N ILE A 7 25.50 -5.79 5.13
CA ILE A 7 24.46 -6.62 4.49
C ILE A 7 23.14 -6.53 5.25
N ARG A 8 23.21 -6.55 6.59
CA ARG A 8 22.02 -6.44 7.45
C ARG A 8 21.35 -5.07 7.31
N LEU A 9 22.12 -3.99 7.24
CA LEU A 9 21.59 -2.64 7.04
C LEU A 9 20.91 -2.47 5.68
N ILE A 10 21.52 -2.99 4.62
CA ILE A 10 20.93 -2.96 3.27
C ILE A 10 19.61 -3.72 3.26
N ARG A 11 19.56 -4.91 3.87
CA ARG A 11 18.34 -5.70 3.99
C ARG A 11 17.26 -4.94 4.75
N ASP A 12 17.57 -4.42 5.94
CA ASP A 12 16.61 -3.71 6.77
C ASP A 12 16.10 -2.44 6.07
N PHE A 13 16.97 -1.73 5.34
CA PHE A 13 16.58 -0.60 4.48
C PHE A 13 15.59 -1.04 3.40
N ILE A 14 15.90 -2.09 2.64
CA ILE A 14 15.04 -2.55 1.53
C ILE A 14 13.67 -3.01 2.05
N CYS A 15 13.62 -3.73 3.16
CA CYS A 15 12.37 -4.19 3.77
C CYS A 15 11.48 -3.01 4.18
N ASN A 16 12.05 -2.04 4.91
CA ASN A 16 11.32 -0.85 5.35
C ASN A 16 10.90 0.04 4.19
N TRP A 17 11.79 0.26 3.22
CA TRP A 17 11.49 1.04 2.03
C TRP A 17 10.34 0.43 1.23
N SER A 18 10.36 -0.90 1.07
CA SER A 18 9.28 -1.65 0.41
C SER A 18 7.95 -1.51 1.18
N TYR A 19 7.99 -1.53 2.51
CA TYR A 19 6.82 -1.28 3.35
C TYR A 19 6.27 0.13 3.14
N HIS A 20 7.09 1.19 3.21
CA HIS A 20 6.61 2.56 3.00
C HIS A 20 6.08 2.79 1.58
N ILE A 21 6.69 2.19 0.55
CA ILE A 21 6.17 2.23 -0.82
C ILE A 21 4.75 1.65 -0.87
N GLN A 22 4.49 0.56 -0.17
CA GLN A 22 3.18 -0.09 -0.18
C GLN A 22 2.14 0.70 0.61
N SER A 23 2.47 1.14 1.81
CA SER A 23 1.58 1.94 2.65
C SER A 23 1.22 3.28 1.98
N SER A 24 2.20 3.96 1.39
CA SER A 24 1.95 5.18 0.61
C SER A 24 1.15 4.90 -0.66
N SER A 25 1.42 3.80 -1.37
CA SER A 25 0.62 3.38 -2.53
C SER A 25 -0.82 3.05 -2.16
N LEU A 26 -1.07 2.43 -1.02
CA LEU A 26 -2.41 2.14 -0.50
C LEU A 26 -3.18 3.46 -0.29
N LEU A 27 -2.56 4.43 0.38
CA LEU A 27 -3.13 5.74 0.60
C LEU A 27 -3.39 6.46 -0.74
N LEU A 28 -2.44 6.41 -1.66
CA LEU A 28 -2.56 7.03 -2.97
C LEU A 28 -3.71 6.42 -3.79
N LYS A 29 -3.90 5.10 -3.74
CA LYS A 29 -5.06 4.44 -4.35
C LYS A 29 -6.37 4.96 -3.73
N CYS A 30 -6.40 5.27 -2.44
CA CYS A 30 -7.58 5.85 -1.79
C CYS A 30 -7.84 7.28 -2.27
N VAL A 31 -6.80 8.12 -2.29
CA VAL A 31 -6.87 9.50 -2.80
C VAL A 31 -7.32 9.51 -4.26
N PHE A 32 -6.78 8.62 -5.10
CA PHE A 32 -7.20 8.45 -6.49
C PHE A 32 -8.72 8.24 -6.62
N ARG A 33 -9.27 7.30 -5.86
CA ARG A 33 -10.72 7.01 -5.88
C ARG A 33 -11.54 8.18 -5.37
N PHE A 34 -11.08 8.84 -4.32
CA PHE A 34 -11.71 10.06 -3.82
C PHE A 34 -11.72 11.16 -4.89
N THR A 35 -10.60 11.38 -5.59
CA THR A 35 -10.53 12.35 -6.70
C THR A 35 -11.51 12.01 -7.80
N LEU A 36 -11.62 10.73 -8.19
CA LEU A 36 -12.57 10.28 -9.21
C LEU A 36 -14.04 10.45 -8.78
N ALA A 37 -14.33 10.27 -7.50
CA ALA A 37 -15.66 10.46 -6.94
C ALA A 37 -16.04 11.95 -6.91
N LYS A 38 -15.12 12.81 -6.47
CA LYS A 38 -15.35 14.25 -6.25
C LYS A 38 -15.24 15.10 -7.52
N TYR A 39 -14.26 14.82 -8.38
CA TYR A 39 -13.93 15.69 -9.52
C TYR A 39 -14.23 15.00 -10.85
N PRO A 40 -15.03 15.62 -11.74
CA PRO A 40 -15.30 15.10 -13.08
C PRO A 40 -14.02 14.89 -13.91
N ASN A 41 -13.07 15.82 -13.82
CA ASN A 41 -11.80 15.79 -14.55
C ASN A 41 -10.71 14.99 -13.82
N GLY A 42 -11.06 14.25 -12.76
CA GLY A 42 -10.13 13.46 -11.97
C GLY A 42 -9.19 12.57 -12.82
N PRO A 43 -9.68 11.79 -13.80
CA PRO A 43 -8.83 10.92 -14.61
C PRO A 43 -7.68 11.67 -15.31
N GLU A 44 -7.95 12.84 -15.87
CA GLU A 44 -6.96 13.63 -16.62
C GLU A 44 -5.87 14.19 -15.72
N ILE A 45 -6.24 14.64 -14.51
CA ILE A 45 -5.28 15.11 -13.50
C ILE A 45 -4.29 13.98 -13.17
N TRP A 46 -4.81 12.78 -12.89
CA TRP A 46 -3.96 11.64 -12.55
C TRP A 46 -3.09 11.18 -13.71
N LYS A 47 -3.60 11.22 -14.95
CA LYS A 47 -2.83 10.91 -16.14
C LYS A 47 -1.69 11.90 -16.37
N HIS A 48 -1.95 13.19 -16.19
CA HIS A 48 -0.96 14.24 -16.38
C HIS A 48 0.16 14.18 -15.34
N TYR A 49 -0.20 14.01 -14.06
CA TYR A 49 0.77 14.04 -12.95
C TYR A 49 1.30 12.66 -12.53
N PHE A 50 0.93 11.58 -13.20
CA PHE A 50 1.28 10.20 -12.78
C PHE A 50 2.77 10.01 -12.48
N ARG A 51 3.65 10.46 -13.39
CA ARG A 51 5.11 10.32 -13.24
C ARG A 51 5.63 11.09 -12.03
N LEU A 52 5.14 12.32 -11.83
CA LEU A 52 5.53 13.15 -10.70
C LEU A 52 5.10 12.50 -9.38
N ILE A 53 3.85 12.04 -9.31
CA ILE A 53 3.31 11.36 -8.13
C ILE A 53 4.13 10.11 -7.81
N LEU A 54 4.52 9.33 -8.82
CA LEU A 54 5.37 8.14 -8.64
C LEU A 54 6.73 8.52 -8.03
N ILE A 55 7.41 9.52 -8.59
CA ILE A 55 8.71 9.99 -8.10
C ILE A 55 8.59 10.49 -6.65
N LEU A 56 7.58 11.31 -6.36
CA LEU A 56 7.34 11.81 -5.01
C LEU A 56 7.05 10.69 -4.01
N THR A 57 6.33 9.64 -4.43
CA THR A 57 6.04 8.46 -3.60
C THR A 57 7.33 7.71 -3.26
N LEU A 58 8.21 7.50 -4.24
CA LEU A 58 9.50 6.83 -4.03
C LEU A 58 10.43 7.66 -3.12
N LEU A 59 10.49 8.98 -3.34
CA LEU A 59 11.28 9.89 -2.51
C LEU A 59 10.77 9.93 -1.07
N TYR A 60 9.46 10.10 -0.88
CA TYR A 60 8.82 10.05 0.44
C TYR A 60 9.14 8.73 1.14
N SER A 61 8.97 7.60 0.45
CA SER A 61 9.23 6.29 1.03
C SER A 61 10.69 6.12 1.45
N CYS A 62 11.62 6.64 0.65
CA CYS A 62 13.05 6.62 0.98
C CYS A 62 13.33 7.45 2.24
N LEU A 63 12.81 8.69 2.31
CA LEU A 63 12.97 9.56 3.46
C LEU A 63 12.35 8.97 4.74
N ALA A 64 11.16 8.38 4.62
CA ALA A 64 10.48 7.71 5.73
C ALA A 64 11.26 6.51 6.27
N THR A 65 12.10 5.88 5.44
CA THR A 65 12.93 4.72 5.82
C THR A 65 14.14 5.11 6.68
N ILE A 66 14.65 6.34 6.54
CA ILE A 66 15.91 6.78 7.17
C ILE A 66 15.88 6.61 8.70
N PRO A 67 14.85 7.09 9.43
CA PRO A 67 14.79 6.92 10.89
C PRO A 67 14.90 5.47 11.35
N TYR A 68 14.31 4.53 10.59
CA TYR A 68 14.35 3.11 10.91
C TYR A 68 15.74 2.49 10.72
N CYS A 69 16.53 3.02 9.78
CA CYS A 69 17.90 2.58 9.57
C CYS A 69 18.82 3.06 10.69
N VAL A 70 18.66 4.31 11.15
CA VAL A 70 19.42 4.86 12.27
C VAL A 70 19.11 4.09 13.57
N VAL A 71 17.83 3.84 13.85
CA VAL A 71 17.40 3.07 15.04
C VAL A 71 17.92 1.62 15.02
N SER A 72 18.02 0.98 13.83
CA SER A 72 18.58 -0.38 13.71
C SER A 72 20.08 -0.45 14.04
N ILE A 73 20.83 0.64 13.79
CA ILE A 73 22.27 0.74 14.09
C ILE A 73 22.49 0.91 15.59
N ASP A 74 21.77 1.83 16.23
CA ASP A 74 22.05 2.25 17.60
C ASP A 74 21.49 1.28 18.65
N ASP A 75 20.39 0.57 18.35
CA ASP A 75 19.83 -0.39 19.29
C ASP A 75 19.08 -1.54 18.58
N PRO A 76 19.79 -2.61 18.18
CA PRO A 76 19.30 -3.69 17.32
C PRO A 76 18.23 -4.60 17.95
N GLY A 77 17.51 -4.12 18.96
CA GLY A 77 16.69 -4.94 19.84
C GLY A 77 15.46 -4.34 20.48
N LYS A 78 15.16 -3.07 20.29
CA LYS A 78 14.14 -2.41 21.10
C LYS A 78 12.77 -2.36 20.42
N ASN A 79 11.76 -2.52 21.28
CA ASN A 79 10.35 -2.22 21.05
C ASN A 79 10.09 -0.91 20.30
N VAL A 80 11.03 0.05 20.34
CA VAL A 80 10.94 1.35 19.67
C VAL A 80 10.65 1.20 18.17
N TYR A 81 11.34 0.31 17.45
CA TYR A 81 11.07 0.06 16.03
C TYR A 81 9.63 -0.43 15.80
N SER A 82 9.20 -1.41 16.61
CA SER A 82 7.84 -1.95 16.54
C SER A 82 6.79 -0.88 16.88
N ILE A 83 7.08 -0.01 17.86
CA ILE A 83 6.22 1.11 18.25
C ILE A 83 6.07 2.10 17.08
N PHE A 84 7.17 2.54 16.46
CA PHE A 84 7.12 3.45 15.31
C PHE A 84 6.33 2.86 14.14
N MET A 85 6.63 1.60 13.77
CA MET A 85 5.88 0.88 12.74
C MET A 85 4.39 0.79 13.08
N ASN A 86 4.03 0.46 14.32
CA ASN A 86 2.63 0.35 14.74
C ASN A 86 1.91 1.69 14.71
N ILE A 87 2.56 2.78 15.16
CA ILE A 87 2.01 4.14 15.09
C ILE A 87 1.76 4.53 13.63
N GLU A 88 2.76 4.35 12.77
CA GLU A 88 2.66 4.70 11.36
C GLU A 88 1.59 3.87 10.64
N THR A 89 1.56 2.56 10.87
CA THR A 89 0.52 1.68 10.33
C THR A 89 -0.87 2.10 10.79
N SER A 90 -1.02 2.48 12.07
CA SER A 90 -2.30 2.95 12.63
C SER A 90 -2.75 4.25 11.96
N ILE A 91 -1.83 5.19 11.73
CA ILE A 91 -2.10 6.44 11.00
C ILE A 91 -2.60 6.11 9.58
N TYR A 92 -1.91 5.22 8.86
CA TYR A 92 -2.34 4.80 7.52
C TYR A 92 -3.72 4.16 7.52
N PHE A 93 -4.06 3.35 8.53
CA PHE A 93 -5.40 2.79 8.67
C PHE A 93 -6.46 3.87 8.86
N VAL A 94 -6.25 4.78 9.80
CA VAL A 94 -7.19 5.87 10.09
C VAL A 94 -7.40 6.74 8.85
N LEU A 95 -6.33 7.11 8.16
CA LEU A 95 -6.40 7.89 6.92
C LEU A 95 -7.16 7.12 5.82
N THR A 96 -6.86 5.84 5.64
CA THR A 96 -7.51 5.00 4.62
C THR A 96 -9.02 4.88 4.86
N ILE A 97 -9.43 4.61 6.10
CA ILE A 97 -10.85 4.53 6.49
C ILE A 97 -11.53 5.89 6.30
N SER A 98 -10.88 6.98 6.72
CA SER A 98 -11.40 8.34 6.61
C SER A 98 -11.64 8.73 5.15
N ILE A 99 -10.64 8.53 4.27
CA ILE A 99 -10.78 8.81 2.83
C ILE A 99 -11.82 7.91 2.19
N GLY A 100 -11.90 6.63 2.61
CA GLY A 100 -12.93 5.70 2.18
C GLY A 100 -14.34 6.21 2.51
N TYR A 101 -14.55 6.69 3.74
CA TYR A 101 -15.81 7.30 4.17
C TYR A 101 -16.18 8.53 3.32
N PHE A 102 -15.24 9.46 3.12
CA PHE A 102 -15.49 10.64 2.28
C PHE A 102 -15.80 10.24 0.83
N THR A 103 -15.09 9.26 0.28
CA THR A 103 -15.35 8.73 -1.07
C THR A 103 -16.78 8.21 -1.19
N GLN A 104 -17.28 7.46 -0.21
CA GLN A 104 -18.65 6.95 -0.22
C GLN A 104 -19.70 8.06 -0.18
N ARG A 105 -19.43 9.17 0.53
CA ARG A 105 -20.33 10.34 0.54
C ARG A 105 -20.41 10.99 -0.84
N GLU A 106 -19.27 11.25 -1.47
CA GLU A 106 -19.20 11.87 -2.80
C GLU A 106 -19.83 10.98 -3.89
N LEU A 107 -19.68 9.65 -3.78
CA LEU A 107 -20.26 8.70 -4.72
C LEU A 107 -21.78 8.75 -4.84
N LYS A 108 -22.49 9.15 -3.77
CA LYS A 108 -23.97 9.25 -3.78
C LYS A 108 -24.48 10.25 -4.82
N CYS A 109 -23.67 11.24 -5.17
CA CYS A 109 -23.99 12.30 -6.11
C CYS A 109 -23.55 12.00 -7.55
N ARG A 110 -23.02 10.80 -7.83
CA ARG A 110 -22.42 10.43 -9.13
C ARG A 110 -23.28 9.43 -9.88
N SER A 111 -23.02 9.31 -11.18
CA SER A 111 -23.74 8.36 -12.04
C SER A 111 -23.55 6.91 -11.57
N SER A 112 -24.56 6.07 -11.84
CA SER A 112 -24.56 4.65 -11.51
C SER A 112 -23.34 3.91 -12.08
N GLN A 113 -22.87 4.30 -13.26
CA GLN A 113 -21.69 3.74 -13.92
C GLN A 113 -20.39 4.05 -13.16
N ILE A 114 -20.17 5.32 -12.75
CA ILE A 114 -19.00 5.72 -11.96
C ILE A 114 -19.02 5.01 -10.60
N MET A 115 -20.20 4.95 -9.97
CA MET A 115 -20.38 4.24 -8.71
C MET A 115 -20.05 2.75 -8.85
N ALA A 116 -20.48 2.08 -9.91
CA ALA A 116 -20.18 0.67 -10.15
C ALA A 116 -18.67 0.43 -10.36
N SER A 117 -18.00 1.31 -11.12
CA SER A 117 -16.55 1.25 -11.34
C SER A 117 -15.77 1.39 -10.03
N ILE A 118 -16.10 2.41 -9.22
CA ILE A 118 -15.43 2.62 -7.93
C ILE A 118 -15.73 1.50 -6.93
N LYS A 119 -16.97 0.98 -6.88
CA LYS A 119 -17.30 -0.21 -6.07
C LYS A 119 -16.47 -1.43 -6.47
N LYS A 120 -16.24 -1.65 -7.77
CA LYS A 120 -15.34 -2.72 -8.24
C LYS A 120 -13.90 -2.49 -7.77
N MET A 121 -13.38 -1.27 -7.90
CA MET A 121 -12.03 -0.92 -7.43
C MET A 121 -11.87 -1.03 -5.90
N ASN A 122 -12.94 -0.79 -5.13
CA ASN A 122 -12.94 -0.91 -3.67
C ASN A 122 -12.80 -2.36 -3.19
N ARG A 123 -13.24 -3.36 -3.99
CA ARG A 123 -13.00 -4.77 -3.64
C ARG A 123 -11.51 -5.10 -3.55
N TYR A 124 -10.73 -4.64 -4.52
CA TYR A 124 -9.26 -4.81 -4.49
C TYR A 124 -8.63 -4.08 -3.31
N LEU A 125 -9.14 -2.88 -2.98
CA LEU A 125 -8.67 -2.12 -1.82
C LEU A 125 -8.91 -2.88 -0.53
N LEU A 126 -10.09 -3.51 -0.39
CA LEU A 126 -10.43 -4.25 0.81
C LEU A 126 -9.46 -5.41 1.04
N PHE A 127 -9.11 -6.16 -0.01
CA PHE A 127 -8.10 -7.22 0.09
C PHE A 127 -6.73 -6.66 0.51
N ASP A 128 -6.27 -5.59 -0.14
CA ASP A 128 -5.01 -4.91 0.18
C ASP A 128 -4.98 -4.45 1.65
N LEU A 129 -6.08 -3.85 2.11
CA LEU A 129 -6.27 -3.39 3.49
C LEU A 129 -6.31 -4.55 4.49
N SER A 130 -6.96 -5.67 4.15
CA SER A 130 -6.99 -6.86 5.00
C SER A 130 -5.59 -7.45 5.21
N ILE A 131 -4.72 -7.41 4.21
CA ILE A 131 -3.33 -7.89 4.36
C ILE A 131 -2.53 -6.97 5.26
N HIS A 132 -2.62 -5.66 5.06
CA HIS A 132 -1.99 -4.69 5.96
C HIS A 132 -2.52 -4.87 7.39
N PHE A 133 -3.77 -5.31 7.56
CA PHE A 133 -4.38 -5.51 8.87
C PHE A 133 -3.88 -6.81 9.53
N ILE A 134 -3.76 -7.90 8.76
CA ILE A 134 -3.15 -9.15 9.23
C ILE A 134 -1.70 -8.90 9.65
N VAL A 135 -0.97 -8.08 8.90
CA VAL A 135 0.43 -7.74 9.19
C VAL A 135 0.51 -6.85 10.43
N PHE A 136 -0.36 -5.85 10.54
CA PHE A 136 -0.47 -5.03 11.75
C PHE A 136 -0.69 -5.92 12.97
N LEU A 137 -1.66 -6.84 12.92
CA LEU A 137 -1.89 -7.79 14.01
C LEU A 137 -0.70 -8.72 14.21
N GLY A 138 -0.07 -9.20 13.15
CA GLY A 138 1.10 -10.07 13.20
C GLY A 138 2.35 -9.39 13.78
N VAL A 139 2.49 -8.07 13.68
CA VAL A 139 3.58 -7.31 14.30
C VAL A 139 3.21 -6.90 15.73
N LEU A 140 1.95 -6.55 15.97
CA LEU A 140 1.43 -6.15 17.27
C LEU A 140 1.37 -7.35 18.25
N LEU A 141 0.84 -8.50 17.84
CA LEU A 141 0.65 -9.67 18.70
C LEU A 141 1.96 -10.19 19.32
N PRO A 142 3.07 -10.37 18.58
CA PRO A 142 4.34 -10.76 19.18
C PRO A 142 4.94 -9.72 20.13
N ALA A 143 4.63 -8.44 19.92
CA ALA A 143 5.08 -7.37 20.81
C ALA A 143 4.36 -7.39 22.17
N PHE A 144 3.08 -7.75 22.22
CA PHE A 144 2.26 -7.73 23.45
C PHE A 144 2.03 -9.10 24.09
N VAL A 145 1.78 -10.16 23.30
CA VAL A 145 1.37 -11.49 23.80
C VAL A 145 2.57 -12.37 24.13
N LEU A 146 3.72 -12.10 23.52
CA LEU A 146 4.90 -12.93 23.63
C LEU A 146 6.11 -12.17 24.21
N PRO A 147 5.98 -11.46 25.35
CA PRO A 147 7.09 -10.73 25.95
C PRO A 147 8.29 -11.64 26.26
N SER A 148 8.04 -12.91 26.60
CA SER A 148 9.02 -13.96 26.90
C SER A 148 9.65 -14.66 25.68
N LEU A 149 9.19 -14.39 24.45
CA LEU A 149 9.80 -14.99 23.26
C LEU A 149 11.21 -14.45 23.08
N GLU A 150 12.14 -15.33 22.74
CA GLU A 150 13.51 -14.93 22.43
C GLU A 150 13.53 -13.84 21.37
N LYS A 151 14.38 -12.83 21.61
CA LYS A 151 14.56 -11.65 20.75
C LYS A 151 14.76 -12.02 19.27
N PHE A 152 15.49 -13.11 19.02
CA PHE A 152 15.73 -13.65 17.69
C PHE A 152 14.44 -14.02 16.94
N MET A 153 13.51 -14.70 17.62
CA MET A 153 12.24 -15.16 17.04
C MET A 153 11.30 -13.99 16.73
N LYS A 154 11.27 -12.95 17.57
CA LYS A 154 10.50 -11.73 17.31
C LYS A 154 10.98 -11.01 16.05
N THR A 155 12.30 -10.89 15.90
CA THR A 155 12.92 -10.28 14.71
C THR A 155 12.66 -11.08 13.44
N HIS A 156 12.69 -12.41 13.50
CA HIS A 156 12.35 -13.27 12.36
C HIS A 156 10.88 -13.14 11.95
N ILE A 157 9.93 -13.23 12.90
CA ILE A 157 8.50 -13.07 12.61
C ILE A 157 8.22 -11.72 11.96
N MET A 158 8.82 -10.65 12.48
CA MET A 158 8.65 -9.30 11.95
C MET A 158 9.18 -9.17 10.51
N MET A 159 10.35 -9.73 10.21
CA MET A 159 10.89 -9.74 8.84
C MET A 159 10.02 -10.56 7.89
N SER A 160 9.59 -11.76 8.29
CA SER A 160 8.72 -12.60 7.46
C SER A 160 7.36 -11.94 7.17
N LEU A 161 6.82 -11.17 8.11
CA LEU A 161 5.60 -10.40 7.90
C LEU A 161 5.80 -9.24 6.92
N VAL A 162 6.94 -8.55 6.96
CA VAL A 162 7.26 -7.50 5.98
C VAL A 162 7.46 -8.11 4.58
N ASP A 163 8.11 -9.27 4.47
CA ASP A 163 8.25 -9.98 3.20
C ASP A 163 6.88 -10.43 2.64
N LEU A 164 5.98 -10.88 3.52
CA LEU A 164 4.61 -11.20 3.15
C LEU A 164 3.89 -9.95 2.61
N VAL A 165 4.03 -8.79 3.25
CA VAL A 165 3.49 -7.51 2.73
C VAL A 165 4.04 -7.27 1.32
N ALA A 166 5.36 -7.30 1.12
CA ALA A 166 6.00 -7.06 -0.17
C ALA A 166 5.50 -7.96 -1.31
N LEU A 167 5.22 -9.23 -1.03
CA LEU A 167 4.81 -10.18 -2.06
C LEU A 167 3.31 -10.10 -2.37
N THR A 168 2.46 -9.84 -1.37
CA THR A 168 1.03 -10.07 -1.50
C THR A 168 0.30 -9.17 -2.52
N PRO A 169 0.59 -7.85 -2.66
CA PRO A 169 -0.07 -6.99 -3.64
C PRO A 169 0.03 -7.49 -5.08
N SER A 170 1.19 -8.06 -5.45
CA SER A 170 1.40 -8.66 -6.77
C SER A 170 0.49 -9.86 -7.00
N TYR A 171 0.35 -10.73 -5.99
CA TYR A 171 -0.56 -11.89 -6.06
C TYR A 171 -2.03 -11.46 -6.09
N ILE A 172 -2.45 -10.44 -5.32
CA ILE A 172 -3.83 -9.92 -5.38
C ILE A 172 -4.15 -9.43 -6.79
N LEU A 173 -3.25 -8.68 -7.42
CA LEU A 173 -3.47 -8.19 -8.79
C LEU A 173 -3.65 -9.35 -9.78
N ILE A 174 -2.84 -10.40 -9.67
CA ILE A 174 -2.95 -11.60 -10.50
C ILE A 174 -4.23 -12.40 -10.19
N ILE A 175 -4.65 -12.51 -8.92
CA ILE A 175 -5.82 -13.31 -8.53
C ILE A 175 -7.14 -12.57 -8.75
N CYS A 176 -7.15 -11.26 -8.61
CA CYS A 176 -8.40 -10.49 -8.65
C CYS A 176 -8.61 -9.82 -10.01
N ASP A 177 -7.56 -9.48 -10.77
CA ASP A 177 -7.69 -8.72 -12.03
C ASP A 177 -7.63 -9.63 -13.26
N ASN A 178 -8.81 -9.84 -13.87
CA ASN A 178 -8.95 -10.58 -15.12
C ASN A 178 -8.16 -9.98 -16.29
N ASN A 179 -8.01 -8.65 -16.37
CA ASN A 179 -7.27 -8.01 -17.44
C ASN A 179 -5.78 -8.30 -17.31
N ILE A 180 -5.22 -8.18 -16.10
CA ILE A 180 -3.82 -8.53 -15.82
C ILE A 180 -3.58 -10.02 -16.10
N ARG A 181 -4.46 -10.91 -15.64
CA ARG A 181 -4.35 -12.34 -15.99
C ARG A 181 -4.37 -12.62 -17.47
N ASN A 182 -5.24 -11.96 -18.21
CA ASN A 182 -5.34 -12.14 -19.65
C ASN A 182 -4.10 -11.61 -20.38
N LEU A 183 -3.48 -10.55 -19.85
CA LEU A 183 -2.21 -10.01 -20.34
C LEU A 183 -1.05 -10.99 -20.07
N ILE A 184 -0.93 -11.48 -18.83
CA ILE A 184 0.10 -12.46 -18.42
C ILE A 184 -0.05 -13.77 -19.21
N ARG A 185 -1.28 -14.21 -19.46
CA ARG A 185 -1.58 -15.41 -20.28
C ARG A 185 -1.45 -15.16 -21.78
N CYS A 186 -0.96 -13.99 -22.22
CA CYS A 186 -0.82 -13.59 -23.61
C CYS A 186 -2.11 -13.69 -24.46
N LYS A 187 -3.29 -13.73 -23.82
CA LYS A 187 -4.59 -13.81 -24.51
C LYS A 187 -5.03 -12.45 -25.08
N LYS A 188 -4.41 -11.35 -24.63
CA LYS A 188 -4.58 -9.98 -25.16
C LYS A 188 -3.22 -9.28 -25.21
N LYS A 189 -2.92 -8.57 -26.31
CA LYS A 189 -1.69 -7.77 -26.48
C LYS A 189 -1.77 -6.37 -25.86
N THR A 190 -2.96 -5.93 -25.47
CA THR A 190 -3.22 -4.58 -24.93
C THR A 190 -4.01 -4.65 -23.63
N VAL A 191 -3.57 -3.90 -22.62
CA VAL A 191 -4.34 -3.66 -21.39
C VAL A 191 -5.53 -2.79 -21.78
N ILE A 192 -6.75 -3.32 -21.66
CA ILE A 192 -7.95 -2.48 -21.68
C ILE A 192 -7.93 -1.71 -20.37
N GLN A 193 -7.40 -0.48 -20.42
CA GLN A 193 -7.62 0.48 -19.36
C GLN A 193 -9.14 0.70 -19.29
N VAL A 194 -9.76 0.22 -18.21
CA VAL A 194 -11.06 0.77 -17.79
C VAL A 194 -10.76 2.14 -17.17
N LEU A 195 -10.19 3.05 -17.96
CA LEU A 195 -10.21 4.46 -17.63
C LEU A 195 -11.60 4.97 -18.04
N PRO A 196 -12.20 5.88 -17.28
CA PRO A 196 -13.49 6.47 -17.63
C PRO A 196 -13.42 7.41 -18.85
N SER A 197 -12.44 7.27 -19.75
CA SER A 197 -12.35 8.05 -20.98
C SER A 197 -13.49 7.74 -21.96
N ASP A 198 -14.16 6.59 -21.81
CA ASP A 198 -15.35 6.25 -22.60
C ASP A 198 -16.61 7.05 -22.17
N ILE A 199 -16.54 7.82 -21.08
CA ILE A 199 -17.67 8.62 -20.55
C ILE A 199 -17.92 9.89 -21.38
N ASN A 200 -16.96 10.33 -22.21
CA ASN A 200 -17.16 11.49 -23.09
C ASN A 200 -18.08 11.21 -24.29
N SER A 201 -18.54 9.97 -24.50
CA SER A 201 -19.46 9.64 -25.60
C SER A 201 -20.95 9.77 -25.24
N THR A 202 -21.29 9.99 -23.97
CA THR A 202 -22.69 10.11 -23.50
C THR A 202 -23.15 11.54 -23.18
N PHE A 203 -22.35 12.55 -23.51
CA PHE A 203 -22.82 13.93 -23.58
C PHE A 203 -23.02 14.32 -25.06
N LYS A 204 -24.09 13.79 -25.65
CA LYS A 204 -24.81 14.40 -26.76
C LYS A 204 -26.27 14.53 -26.36
#